data_AF-B0CAV2-F1
#
_entry.id   AF-B0CAV2-F1
#
_cell.length_a   1.000
_cell.length_b   1.000
_cell.length_c   1.000
_cell.angle_alpha   90.00
_cell.angle_beta   90.00
_cell.angle_gamma   90.00
#
_symmetry.space_group_name_H-M   'P 1'
#
loop_
_entity.id
_entity.type
_entity.pdbx_description
1 polymer ?
#
loop_
_entity_poly.entity_id
_entity_poly.type
_entity_poly.pdbx_seq_one_letter_code
_entity_poly.pdbx_strand_id
1 'polypeptide(L)'
;MATSFLSLITFSSIDNAARDKIIECFLSIKNMTQLLPVKKIIFLTLGLISISQSTGQNLAPAIAQNASLIPSEFTQKQSDLLLYGGPRTRSPLVQWYLEELAVSYQYISLDIRGQEQRQPEFLAINPMGKVPAMVDGTFKLWESGAILLYLTDKYGKEPQSIEERALLNQWVIFANATLGPGLFREDRREREMPRLLAPLNDIFKQQPFILGSELSVADVAVGSYLYYAKLGLSLDFSDYPAVETYLNRLSKRPAFIKTMGQR
;
A
#
# COMPACT_ATOMS: atom_id res chain seq x y z
N MET A 1 11.44 -9.99 34.91
CA MET A 1 10.27 -9.68 34.05
C MET A 1 8.96 -10.27 34.58
N ALA A 2 8.88 -11.52 35.07
CA ALA A 2 7.60 -12.08 35.54
C ALA A 2 7.11 -11.48 36.89
N THR A 3 8.01 -11.04 37.76
CA THR A 3 7.70 -10.47 39.08
C THR A 3 7.18 -9.04 39.05
N SER A 4 7.39 -8.30 37.95
CA SER A 4 7.00 -6.89 37.81
C SER A 4 5.60 -6.67 37.20
N PHE A 5 4.93 -7.72 36.71
CA PHE A 5 3.58 -7.61 36.12
C PHE A 5 2.45 -7.86 37.14
N LEU A 6 2.67 -8.72 38.14
CA LEU A 6 1.69 -8.99 39.21
C LEU A 6 1.56 -7.83 40.20
N SER A 7 2.52 -6.89 40.24
CA SER A 7 2.48 -5.71 41.11
C SER A 7 1.53 -4.61 40.62
N LEU A 8 1.03 -4.70 39.38
CA LEU A 8 0.17 -3.69 38.73
C LEU A 8 -1.32 -4.01 38.78
N ILE A 9 -1.65 -5.27 39.09
CA ILE A 9 -3.01 -5.68 39.42
C ILE A 9 -3.11 -5.57 40.94
N THR A 10 -3.72 -4.50 41.46
CA THR A 10 -4.07 -4.45 42.88
C THR A 10 -5.09 -5.54 43.16
N PHE A 11 -4.60 -6.72 43.54
CA PHE A 11 -5.44 -7.89 43.83
C PHE A 11 -6.44 -7.66 44.96
N SER A 12 -6.32 -6.57 45.72
CA SER A 12 -7.26 -6.15 46.75
C SER A 12 -8.66 -5.80 46.23
N SER A 13 -8.81 -5.47 44.93
CA SER A 13 -10.09 -5.04 44.34
C SER A 13 -10.71 -6.03 43.35
N ILE A 14 -10.15 -7.24 43.21
CA ILE A 14 -10.58 -8.25 42.24
C ILE A 14 -11.02 -9.51 43.00
N ASP A 15 -12.16 -10.08 42.60
CA ASP A 15 -12.65 -11.32 43.20
C ASP A 15 -11.70 -12.52 42.95
N ASN A 16 -11.85 -13.56 43.76
CA ASN A 16 -10.99 -14.73 43.70
C ASN A 16 -11.11 -15.47 42.35
N ALA A 17 -12.29 -15.49 41.71
CA ALA A 17 -12.52 -16.21 40.46
C ALA A 17 -11.81 -15.53 39.27
N ALA A 18 -11.82 -14.21 39.21
CA ALA A 18 -11.07 -13.44 38.23
C ALA A 18 -9.57 -13.53 38.49
N ARG A 19 -9.13 -13.54 39.76
CA ARG A 19 -7.73 -13.75 40.13
C ARG A 19 -7.20 -15.09 39.63
N ASP A 20 -7.94 -16.17 39.83
CA ASP A 20 -7.53 -17.51 39.40
C ASP A 20 -7.41 -17.59 37.87
N LYS A 21 -8.38 -17.04 37.12
CA LYS A 21 -8.33 -16.96 35.66
C LYS A 21 -7.13 -16.14 35.14
N ILE A 22 -6.76 -15.06 35.82
CA ILE A 22 -5.59 -14.24 35.46
C ILE A 22 -4.31 -15.04 35.66
N ILE A 23 -4.20 -15.79 36.77
CA ILE A 23 -3.05 -16.64 37.07
C ILE A 23 -2.93 -17.76 36.02
N GLU A 24 -4.04 -18.43 35.67
CA GLU A 24 -4.07 -19.46 34.62
C GLU A 24 -3.63 -18.91 33.26
N CYS A 25 -4.16 -17.75 32.87
CA CYS A 25 -3.76 -17.07 31.62
C CYS A 25 -2.26 -16.80 31.59
N PHE A 26 -1.70 -16.32 32.70
CA PHE A 26 -0.27 -16.03 32.80
C PHE A 26 0.60 -17.29 32.76
N LEU A 27 0.19 -18.35 33.46
CA LEU A 27 0.89 -19.65 33.44
C LEU A 27 0.87 -20.26 32.03
N SER A 28 -0.26 -20.17 31.33
CA SER A 28 -0.39 -20.63 29.94
C SER A 28 0.60 -19.90 29.02
N ILE A 29 0.69 -18.57 29.12
CA ILE A 29 1.61 -17.75 28.29
C ILE A 29 3.07 -18.01 28.64
N LYS A 30 3.40 -18.26 29.92
CA LYS A 30 4.75 -18.61 30.36
C LYS A 30 5.24 -19.91 29.72
N ASN A 31 4.33 -20.87 29.53
CA ASN A 31 4.63 -22.17 28.92
C ASN A 31 4.76 -22.13 27.39
N MET A 32 4.38 -21.02 26.73
CA MET A 32 4.52 -20.84 25.28
C MET A 32 5.96 -20.40 24.91
N THR A 33 6.93 -21.29 25.02
CA THR A 33 8.36 -20.99 24.77
C THR A 33 8.67 -20.59 23.32
N GLN A 34 7.85 -21.02 22.36
CA GLN A 34 8.03 -20.78 20.92
C GLN A 34 7.52 -19.41 20.43
N LEU A 35 6.80 -18.65 21.28
CA LEU A 35 6.25 -17.36 20.87
C LEU A 35 7.25 -16.21 21.10
N LEU A 36 7.34 -15.33 20.10
CA LEU A 36 8.02 -14.04 20.22
C LEU A 36 7.45 -13.23 21.41
N PRO A 37 8.27 -12.42 22.11
CA PRO A 37 7.84 -11.64 23.27
C PRO A 37 6.59 -10.78 23.02
N VAL A 38 6.51 -10.12 21.87
CA VAL A 38 5.34 -9.31 21.47
C VAL A 38 4.07 -10.15 21.34
N LYS A 39 4.14 -11.36 20.78
CA LYS A 39 2.98 -12.24 20.66
C LYS A 39 2.45 -12.63 22.04
N LYS A 40 3.34 -12.84 23.03
CA LYS A 40 2.94 -13.10 24.42
C LYS A 40 2.21 -11.92 25.04
N ILE A 41 2.62 -10.70 24.75
CA ILE A 41 1.94 -9.48 25.20
C ILE A 41 0.53 -9.38 24.58
N ILE A 42 0.41 -9.64 23.27
CA ILE A 42 -0.89 -9.65 22.57
C ILE A 42 -1.83 -10.72 23.17
N PHE A 43 -1.34 -11.95 23.38
CA PHE A 43 -2.13 -13.02 24.00
C PHE A 43 -2.57 -12.67 25.43
N LEU A 44 -1.71 -12.02 26.22
CA LEU A 44 -2.06 -11.57 27.56
C LEU A 44 -3.14 -10.49 27.52
N THR A 45 -3.01 -9.49 26.62
CA THR A 45 -4.01 -8.43 26.45
C THR A 45 -5.37 -8.99 26.07
N LEU A 46 -5.42 -9.93 25.12
CA LEU A 46 -6.66 -10.60 24.71
C LEU A 46 -7.26 -11.46 25.85
N GLY A 47 -6.41 -12.16 26.60
CA GLY A 47 -6.83 -12.91 27.78
C GLY A 47 -7.47 -12.03 28.84
N LEU A 48 -6.87 -10.87 29.15
CA LEU A 48 -7.42 -9.90 30.11
C LEU A 48 -8.76 -9.30 29.64
N ILE A 49 -8.92 -9.03 28.34
CA ILE A 49 -10.19 -8.59 27.75
C ILE A 49 -11.27 -9.66 27.96
N SER A 50 -10.96 -10.92 27.64
CA SER A 50 -11.89 -12.04 27.80
C SER A 50 -12.28 -12.27 29.27
N ILE A 51 -11.32 -12.16 30.20
CA ILE A 51 -11.59 -12.27 31.63
C ILE A 51 -12.52 -11.14 32.07
N SER A 52 -12.22 -9.89 31.72
CA SER A 52 -13.04 -8.71 32.05
C SER A 52 -14.48 -8.86 31.57
N GLN A 53 -14.69 -9.36 30.34
CA GLN A 53 -16.01 -9.64 29.79
C GLN A 53 -16.74 -10.78 30.53
N SER A 54 -16.02 -11.83 30.93
CA SER A 54 -16.61 -13.00 31.58
C SER A 54 -16.93 -12.83 33.07
N THR A 55 -16.22 -11.92 33.76
CA THR A 55 -16.38 -11.73 35.21
C THR A 55 -16.99 -10.37 35.57
N GLY A 56 -17.11 -9.45 34.61
CA GLY A 56 -17.57 -8.08 34.85
C GLY A 56 -16.55 -7.21 35.62
N GLN A 57 -15.35 -7.73 35.88
CA GLN A 57 -14.29 -7.00 36.58
C GLN A 57 -13.66 -5.95 35.67
N ASN A 58 -13.42 -4.75 36.22
CA ASN A 58 -12.77 -3.67 35.48
C ASN A 58 -11.26 -3.91 35.39
N LEU A 59 -10.82 -4.51 34.28
CA LEU A 59 -9.41 -4.71 33.95
C LEU A 59 -8.87 -3.67 32.96
N ALA A 60 -9.63 -2.62 32.65
CA ALA A 60 -9.25 -1.61 31.65
C ALA A 60 -7.86 -0.98 31.89
N PRO A 61 -7.43 -0.67 33.13
CA PRO A 61 -6.09 -0.14 33.38
C PRO A 61 -4.97 -1.11 32.97
N ALA A 62 -5.12 -2.39 33.31
CA ALA A 62 -4.16 -3.44 32.99
C ALA A 62 -4.14 -3.77 31.48
N ILE A 63 -5.29 -3.70 30.82
CA ILE A 63 -5.42 -3.85 29.36
C ILE A 63 -4.70 -2.69 28.65
N ALA A 64 -4.94 -1.45 29.07
CA ALA A 64 -4.33 -0.26 28.47
C ALA A 64 -2.80 -0.24 28.62
N GLN A 65 -2.30 -0.63 29.79
CA GLN A 65 -0.86 -0.71 30.04
C GLN A 65 -0.18 -1.85 29.27
N ASN A 66 -0.83 -3.01 29.10
CA ASN A 66 -0.28 -4.06 28.25
C ASN A 66 -0.33 -3.69 26.77
N ALA A 67 -1.40 -3.03 26.33
CA ALA A 67 -1.54 -2.56 24.96
C ALA A 67 -0.47 -1.53 24.59
N SER A 68 -0.04 -0.66 25.51
CA SER A 68 1.03 0.31 25.26
C SER A 68 2.42 -0.31 25.11
N LEU A 69 2.60 -1.58 25.50
CA LEU A 69 3.85 -2.34 25.30
C LEU A 69 3.88 -3.07 23.95
N ILE A 70 2.79 -3.06 23.19
CA ILE A 70 2.74 -3.62 21.84
C ILE A 70 3.29 -2.56 20.88
N PRO A 71 4.41 -2.82 20.17
CA PRO A 71 4.93 -1.87 19.19
C PRO A 71 3.88 -1.55 18.13
N SER A 72 3.86 -0.31 17.64
CA SER A 72 2.81 0.20 16.75
C SER A 72 2.63 -0.61 15.46
N GLU A 73 3.71 -1.24 14.98
CA GLU A 73 3.72 -2.18 13.84
C GLU A 73 2.87 -3.44 14.07
N PHE A 74 2.62 -3.83 15.33
CA PHE A 74 1.78 -4.97 15.70
C PHE A 74 0.36 -4.57 16.14
N THR A 75 0.10 -3.27 16.32
CA THR A 75 -1.24 -2.72 16.54
C THR A 75 -1.91 -2.26 15.24
N GLN A 76 -1.27 -2.44 14.08
CA GLN A 76 -1.90 -2.10 12.81
C GLN A 76 -3.17 -2.93 12.65
N LYS A 77 -4.32 -2.26 12.74
CA LYS A 77 -5.60 -2.75 12.25
C LYS A 77 -5.33 -3.34 10.85
N GLN A 78 -5.71 -4.59 10.64
CA GLN A 78 -5.66 -5.22 9.32
C GLN A 78 -6.23 -4.21 8.32
N SER A 79 -5.42 -3.76 7.36
CA SER A 79 -5.90 -2.78 6.40
C SER A 79 -7.04 -3.41 5.61
N ASP A 80 -8.19 -2.73 5.61
CA ASP A 80 -9.35 -3.10 4.80
C ASP A 80 -9.05 -2.91 3.29
N LEU A 81 -7.90 -2.31 2.95
CA LEU A 81 -7.40 -2.15 1.59
C LEU A 81 -6.43 -3.27 1.20
N LEU A 82 -6.88 -4.12 0.29
CA LEU A 82 -6.09 -5.16 -0.35
C LEU A 82 -5.70 -4.71 -1.76
N LEU A 83 -4.42 -4.86 -2.11
CA LEU A 83 -3.93 -4.68 -3.48
C LEU A 83 -3.44 -6.01 -4.03
N TYR A 84 -4.09 -6.49 -5.08
CA TYR A 84 -3.71 -7.70 -5.80
C TYR A 84 -2.74 -7.36 -6.93
N GLY A 85 -1.65 -8.11 -7.01
CA GLY A 85 -0.59 -7.89 -7.97
C GLY A 85 0.20 -9.15 -8.27
N GLY A 86 1.35 -8.98 -8.91
CA GLY A 86 2.30 -10.07 -9.09
C GLY A 86 3.62 -9.60 -9.68
N PRO A 87 4.66 -10.44 -9.69
CA PRO A 87 5.94 -10.12 -10.30
C PRO A 87 5.81 -9.76 -11.78
N ARG A 88 6.57 -8.76 -12.25
CA ARG A 88 6.55 -8.28 -13.65
C ARG A 88 5.17 -7.82 -14.16
N THR A 89 4.33 -7.32 -13.27
CA THR A 89 3.03 -6.72 -13.64
C THR A 89 3.06 -5.20 -13.52
N ARG A 90 1.89 -4.55 -13.59
CA ARG A 90 1.73 -3.11 -13.35
C ARG A 90 1.38 -2.78 -11.90
N SER A 91 1.27 -3.75 -10.99
CA SER A 91 0.92 -3.46 -9.59
C SER A 91 1.90 -2.54 -8.83
N PRO A 92 3.21 -2.49 -9.13
CA PRO A 92 4.11 -1.59 -8.40
C PRO A 92 3.82 -0.09 -8.59
N LEU A 93 3.17 0.32 -9.68
CA LEU A 93 2.79 1.74 -9.82
C LEU A 93 1.69 2.14 -8.82
N VAL A 94 0.80 1.21 -8.48
CA VAL A 94 -0.23 1.44 -7.44
C VAL A 94 0.40 1.38 -6.06
N GLN A 95 1.30 0.42 -5.81
CA GLN A 95 2.08 0.38 -4.56
C GLN A 95 2.85 1.69 -4.36
N TRP A 96 3.52 2.20 -5.40
CA TRP A 96 4.23 3.47 -5.31
C TRP A 96 3.31 4.59 -4.85
N TYR A 97 2.11 4.70 -5.42
CA TYR A 97 1.19 5.76 -4.99
C TYR A 97 0.70 5.58 -3.56
N LEU A 98 0.35 4.36 -3.15
CA LEU A 98 -0.06 4.07 -1.77
C LEU A 98 1.03 4.47 -0.77
N GLU A 99 2.29 4.22 -1.10
CA GLU A 99 3.44 4.62 -0.29
C GLU A 99 3.65 6.14 -0.28
N GLU A 100 3.45 6.84 -1.41
CA GLU A 100 3.48 8.31 -1.45
C GLU A 100 2.37 8.94 -0.60
N LEU A 101 1.20 8.28 -0.54
CA LEU A 101 0.06 8.68 0.28
C LEU A 101 0.17 8.20 1.75
N ALA A 102 1.20 7.43 2.09
CA ALA A 102 1.36 6.79 3.40
C ALA A 102 0.12 5.98 3.86
N VAL A 103 -0.57 5.34 2.92
CA VAL A 103 -1.75 4.51 3.20
C VAL A 103 -1.30 3.10 3.56
N SER A 104 -1.83 2.54 4.66
CA SER A 104 -1.61 1.12 4.98
C SER A 104 -2.45 0.22 4.07
N TYR A 105 -1.85 -0.81 3.49
CA TYR A 105 -2.50 -1.78 2.61
C TYR A 105 -1.87 -3.16 2.78
N GLN A 106 -2.60 -4.21 2.43
CA GLN A 106 -2.06 -5.55 2.29
C GLN A 106 -1.82 -5.87 0.81
N TYR A 107 -0.58 -6.22 0.45
CA TYR A 107 -0.26 -6.67 -0.90
C TYR A 107 -0.46 -8.18 -1.03
N ILE A 108 -1.34 -8.60 -1.93
CA ILE A 108 -1.58 -10.00 -2.28
C ILE A 108 -0.89 -10.28 -3.61
N SER A 109 0.26 -10.94 -3.55
CA SER A 109 0.99 -11.36 -4.75
C SER A 109 0.43 -12.67 -5.27
N LEU A 110 -0.11 -12.63 -6.49
CA LEU A 110 -0.61 -13.79 -7.22
C LEU A 110 0.49 -14.43 -8.07
N ASP A 111 0.44 -15.76 -8.20
CA ASP A 111 1.21 -16.49 -9.20
C ASP A 111 0.60 -16.32 -10.59
N ILE A 112 1.14 -15.34 -11.32
CA ILE A 112 0.72 -15.02 -12.68
C ILE A 112 1.04 -16.14 -13.67
N ARG A 113 2.11 -16.92 -13.42
CA ARG A 113 2.50 -18.06 -14.28
C ARG A 113 1.59 -19.26 -14.03
N GLY A 114 1.25 -19.51 -12.78
CA GLY A 114 0.26 -20.49 -12.34
C GLY A 114 -1.20 -20.12 -12.65
N GLN A 115 -1.43 -18.94 -13.22
CA GLN A 115 -2.75 -18.42 -13.60
C GLN A 115 -3.71 -18.23 -12.42
N GLU A 116 -3.22 -17.86 -11.23
CA GLU A 116 -4.09 -17.53 -10.09
C GLU A 116 -5.07 -16.39 -10.40
N GLN A 117 -4.67 -15.43 -11.22
CA GLN A 117 -5.52 -14.36 -11.74
C GLN A 117 -6.65 -14.85 -12.69
N ARG A 118 -6.68 -16.13 -13.02
CA ARG A 118 -7.75 -16.76 -13.81
C ARG A 118 -8.66 -17.64 -12.96
N GLN A 119 -8.36 -17.81 -11.68
CA GLN A 119 -9.17 -18.63 -10.78
C GLN A 119 -10.45 -17.90 -10.36
N PRO A 120 -11.55 -18.65 -10.08
CA PRO A 120 -12.85 -18.06 -9.76
C PRO A 120 -12.81 -17.01 -8.64
N GLU A 121 -11.98 -17.21 -7.63
CA GLU A 121 -11.84 -16.32 -6.48
C GLU A 121 -11.36 -14.93 -6.91
N PHE A 122 -10.37 -14.87 -7.80
CA PHE A 122 -9.87 -13.59 -8.32
C PHE A 122 -10.78 -13.01 -9.41
N LEU A 123 -11.39 -13.85 -10.25
CA LEU A 123 -12.34 -13.39 -11.27
C LEU A 123 -13.58 -12.72 -10.66
N ALA A 124 -13.95 -13.10 -9.43
CA ALA A 124 -14.97 -12.41 -8.64
C ALA A 124 -14.56 -10.99 -8.19
N ILE A 125 -13.29 -10.60 -8.36
CA ILE A 125 -12.76 -9.25 -8.14
C ILE A 125 -12.56 -8.54 -9.47
N ASN A 126 -11.87 -9.18 -10.42
CA ASN A 126 -11.66 -8.66 -11.76
C ASN A 126 -12.03 -9.70 -12.83
N PRO A 127 -13.17 -9.56 -13.53
CA PRO A 127 -13.59 -10.52 -14.55
C PRO A 127 -12.65 -10.58 -15.76
N MET A 128 -11.80 -9.57 -15.98
CA MET A 128 -10.80 -9.58 -17.05
C MET A 128 -9.59 -10.48 -16.71
N GLY A 129 -9.46 -10.91 -15.46
CA GLY A 129 -8.35 -11.72 -14.96
C GLY A 129 -6.98 -11.04 -15.14
N LYS A 130 -6.93 -9.74 -14.84
CA LYS A 130 -5.72 -8.91 -14.92
C LYS A 130 -5.41 -8.26 -13.56
N VAL A 131 -4.14 -7.95 -13.36
CA VAL A 131 -3.67 -7.17 -12.21
C VAL A 131 -3.01 -5.86 -12.68
N PRO A 132 -3.05 -4.77 -11.88
CA PRO A 132 -3.58 -4.72 -10.52
C PRO A 132 -5.11 -4.72 -10.42
N ALA A 133 -5.59 -5.17 -9.26
CA ALA A 133 -6.96 -5.00 -8.77
C ALA A 133 -6.90 -4.70 -7.27
N MET A 134 -7.89 -4.00 -6.73
CA MET A 134 -7.97 -3.68 -5.30
C MET A 134 -9.33 -4.07 -4.71
N VAL A 135 -9.33 -4.29 -3.41
CA VAL A 135 -10.52 -4.43 -2.58
C VAL A 135 -10.39 -3.46 -1.42
N ASP A 136 -11.40 -2.64 -1.19
CA ASP A 136 -11.46 -1.69 -0.09
C ASP A 136 -12.76 -1.91 0.68
N GLY A 137 -12.68 -2.70 1.76
CA GLY A 137 -13.85 -3.28 2.41
C GLY A 137 -14.63 -4.17 1.43
N THR A 138 -15.82 -3.74 1.04
CA THR A 138 -16.68 -4.45 0.06
C THR A 138 -16.52 -3.94 -1.37
N PHE A 139 -15.88 -2.79 -1.57
CA PHE A 139 -15.70 -2.18 -2.89
C PHE A 139 -14.56 -2.86 -3.64
N LYS A 140 -14.79 -3.20 -4.91
CA LYS A 140 -13.83 -3.89 -5.78
C LYS A 140 -13.56 -3.01 -7.00
N LEU A 141 -12.29 -2.83 -7.33
CA LEU A 141 -11.90 -1.99 -8.46
C LEU A 141 -10.69 -2.58 -9.20
N TRP A 142 -10.69 -2.50 -10.52
CA TRP A 142 -9.59 -2.89 -11.40
C TRP A 142 -9.35 -1.79 -12.43
N GLU A 143 -8.30 -1.95 -13.24
CA GLU A 143 -7.61 -0.89 -14.01
C GLU A 143 -6.72 -0.01 -13.13
N SER A 144 -5.41 -0.03 -13.42
CA SER A 144 -4.44 0.70 -12.61
C SER A 144 -4.70 2.21 -12.58
N GLY A 145 -5.17 2.78 -13.68
CA GLY A 145 -5.51 4.21 -13.75
C GLY A 145 -6.75 4.56 -12.92
N ALA A 146 -7.79 3.71 -12.95
CA ALA A 146 -8.98 3.91 -12.14
C ALA A 146 -8.67 3.78 -10.65
N ILE A 147 -7.83 2.80 -10.27
CA ILE A 147 -7.35 2.62 -8.90
C ILE A 147 -6.58 3.86 -8.44
N LEU A 148 -5.65 4.36 -9.26
CA LEU A 148 -4.89 5.56 -8.95
C LEU A 148 -5.82 6.77 -8.66
N LEU A 149 -6.81 7.02 -9.51
CA LEU A 149 -7.76 8.12 -9.32
C LEU A 149 -8.63 7.93 -8.07
N TYR A 150 -9.10 6.71 -7.81
CA TYR A 150 -9.83 6.39 -6.58
C TYR A 150 -8.99 6.69 -5.33
N LEU A 151 -7.72 6.31 -5.33
CA LEU A 151 -6.82 6.58 -4.21
C LEU A 151 -6.54 8.07 -4.04
N THR A 152 -6.45 8.83 -5.13
CA THR A 152 -6.34 10.30 -5.08
C THR A 152 -7.55 10.90 -4.38
N ASP A 153 -8.75 10.46 -4.75
CA ASP A 153 -9.99 10.98 -4.20
C ASP A 153 -10.20 10.60 -2.74
N LYS A 154 -9.83 9.38 -2.36
CA LYS A 154 -10.10 8.85 -1.02
C LYS A 154 -9.02 9.19 0.00
N TYR A 155 -7.76 9.18 -0.40
CA TYR A 155 -6.61 9.26 0.50
C TYR A 155 -5.63 10.38 0.13
N GLY A 156 -5.73 10.91 -1.10
CA GLY A 156 -4.89 12.00 -1.57
C GLY A 156 -5.36 13.37 -1.10
N LYS A 157 -4.66 14.38 -1.60
CA LYS A 157 -5.15 15.76 -1.54
C LYS A 157 -6.29 15.87 -2.54
N GLU A 158 -7.52 16.01 -2.03
CA GLU A 158 -8.69 16.11 -2.87
C GLU A 158 -8.57 17.31 -3.83
N PRO A 159 -8.81 17.12 -5.14
CA PRO A 159 -8.85 18.23 -6.09
C PRO A 159 -9.88 19.25 -5.65
N GLN A 160 -9.51 20.53 -5.61
CA GLN A 160 -10.36 21.60 -5.10
C GLN A 160 -11.42 22.06 -6.12
N SER A 161 -11.29 21.64 -7.38
CA SER A 161 -12.25 21.95 -8.43
C SER A 161 -12.43 20.80 -9.43
N ILE A 162 -13.51 20.87 -10.22
CA ILE A 162 -13.77 19.91 -11.30
C ILE A 162 -12.69 19.97 -12.39
N GLU A 163 -12.11 21.14 -12.62
CA GLU A 163 -11.05 21.38 -13.58
C GLU A 163 -9.73 20.73 -13.12
N GLU A 164 -9.37 20.90 -11.84
CA GLU A 164 -8.17 20.24 -11.27
C GLU A 164 -8.28 18.71 -11.38
N ARG A 165 -9.46 18.17 -11.03
CA ARG A 165 -9.76 16.74 -11.20
C ARG A 165 -9.68 16.29 -12.65
N ALA A 166 -10.23 17.08 -13.58
CA ALA A 166 -10.19 16.78 -15.01
C ALA A 166 -8.75 16.74 -15.54
N LEU A 167 -7.86 17.62 -15.08
CA LEU A 167 -6.45 17.63 -15.46
C LEU A 167 -5.71 16.39 -14.94
N LEU A 168 -5.97 15.95 -13.71
CA LEU A 168 -5.41 14.70 -13.19
C LEU A 168 -5.89 13.50 -14.01
N ASN A 169 -7.20 13.42 -14.27
CA ASN A 169 -7.81 12.38 -15.08
C ASN A 169 -7.22 12.35 -16.49
N GLN A 170 -7.03 13.51 -17.12
CA GLN A 170 -6.44 13.63 -18.45
C GLN A 170 -5.07 12.94 -18.52
N TRP A 171 -4.18 13.18 -17.56
CA TRP A 171 -2.85 12.59 -17.58
C TRP A 171 -2.82 11.10 -17.25
N VAL A 172 -3.70 10.65 -16.34
CA VAL A 172 -3.86 9.21 -16.07
C VAL A 172 -4.40 8.47 -17.30
N ILE A 173 -5.40 9.04 -17.97
CA ILE A 173 -5.95 8.47 -19.21
C ILE A 173 -4.91 8.52 -20.33
N PHE A 174 -4.18 9.63 -20.47
CA PHE A 174 -3.07 9.76 -21.42
C PHE A 174 -2.02 8.66 -21.22
N ALA A 175 -1.62 8.37 -19.98
CA ALA A 175 -0.67 7.30 -19.69
C ALA A 175 -1.18 5.93 -20.20
N ASN A 176 -2.44 5.61 -19.92
CA ASN A 176 -3.05 4.33 -20.27
C ASN A 176 -3.37 4.18 -21.77
N ALA A 177 -3.95 5.21 -22.38
CA ALA A 177 -4.54 5.15 -23.71
C ALA A 177 -3.63 5.67 -24.84
N THR A 178 -2.63 6.49 -24.49
CA THR A 178 -1.76 7.14 -25.49
C THR A 178 -0.30 6.77 -25.28
N LEU A 179 0.25 7.06 -24.10
CA LEU A 179 1.67 6.84 -23.80
C LEU A 179 2.02 5.35 -23.82
N GLY A 180 1.25 4.50 -23.12
CA GLY A 180 1.48 3.05 -23.11
C GLY A 180 1.43 2.42 -24.50
N PRO A 181 0.34 2.60 -25.28
CA PRO A 181 0.27 2.08 -26.63
C PRO A 181 1.35 2.62 -27.56
N GLY A 182 1.76 3.89 -27.41
CA GLY A 182 2.83 4.49 -28.20
C GLY A 182 4.22 3.97 -27.82
N LEU A 183 4.50 3.82 -26.52
CA LEU A 183 5.82 3.44 -26.03
C LEU A 183 6.04 1.95 -25.86
N PHE A 184 5.02 1.10 -25.78
CA PHE A 184 5.20 -0.34 -25.53
C PHE A 184 5.00 -1.20 -26.79
N ARG A 185 4.24 -0.72 -27.77
CA ARG A 185 4.01 -1.43 -29.02
C ARG A 185 5.11 -1.16 -30.04
N GLU A 186 5.86 -2.20 -30.39
CA GLU A 186 7.01 -2.08 -31.27
C GLU A 186 6.64 -1.53 -32.66
N ASP A 187 5.51 -1.96 -33.21
CA ASP A 187 4.99 -1.52 -34.52
C ASP A 187 4.65 -0.02 -34.60
N ARG A 188 4.58 0.67 -33.45
CA ARG A 188 4.25 2.10 -33.37
C ARG A 188 5.39 2.95 -32.80
N ARG A 189 6.26 2.34 -32.01
CA ARG A 189 7.21 2.99 -31.11
C ARG A 189 8.10 4.02 -31.81
N GLU A 190 8.69 3.66 -32.94
CA GLU A 190 9.62 4.53 -33.69
C GLU A 190 8.94 5.86 -34.09
N ARG A 191 7.70 5.78 -34.57
CA ARG A 191 6.93 6.96 -34.99
C ARG A 191 6.37 7.76 -33.81
N GLU A 192 5.87 7.07 -32.79
CA GLU A 192 5.14 7.71 -31.69
C GLU A 192 6.07 8.26 -30.60
N MET A 193 7.21 7.61 -30.33
CA MET A 193 8.10 8.00 -29.24
C MET A 193 8.54 9.48 -29.34
N PRO A 194 8.99 10.00 -30.50
CA PRO A 194 9.33 11.42 -30.59
C PRO A 194 8.15 12.36 -30.36
N ARG A 195 6.96 11.99 -30.84
CA ARG A 195 5.72 12.77 -30.66
C ARG A 195 5.24 12.82 -29.21
N LEU A 196 5.58 11.80 -28.43
CA LEU A 196 5.22 11.70 -27.02
C LEU A 196 6.27 12.32 -26.11
N LEU A 197 7.55 12.06 -26.38
CA LEU A 197 8.64 12.51 -25.51
C LEU A 197 9.04 13.95 -25.74
N ALA A 198 8.93 14.50 -26.96
CA ALA A 198 9.28 15.91 -27.19
C ALA A 198 8.39 16.88 -26.38
N PRO A 199 7.05 16.75 -26.37
CA PRO A 199 6.20 17.61 -25.53
C PRO A 199 6.44 17.40 -24.02
N LEU A 200 6.62 16.16 -23.58
CA LEU A 200 6.95 15.88 -22.17
C LEU A 200 8.29 16.52 -21.77
N ASN A 201 9.29 16.48 -22.65
CA ASN A 201 10.57 17.13 -22.45
C ASN A 201 10.43 18.64 -22.31
N ASP A 202 9.57 19.28 -23.10
CA ASP A 202 9.30 20.72 -23.00
C ASP A 202 8.53 21.11 -21.74
N ILE A 203 7.63 20.25 -21.25
CA ILE A 203 7.00 20.41 -19.93
C ILE A 203 8.07 20.36 -18.84
N PHE A 204 8.93 19.33 -18.83
CA PHE A 204 9.91 19.14 -17.76
C PHE A 204 11.08 20.13 -17.77
N LYS A 205 11.27 20.89 -18.86
CA LYS A 205 12.15 22.06 -18.87
C LYS A 205 11.61 23.22 -18.02
N GLN A 206 10.29 23.33 -17.91
CA GLN A 206 9.62 24.47 -17.26
C GLN A 206 9.23 24.16 -15.81
N GLN A 207 9.00 22.88 -15.49
CA GLN A 207 8.48 22.46 -14.19
C GLN A 207 8.98 21.07 -13.78
N PRO A 208 9.11 20.80 -12.47
CA PRO A 208 9.68 19.54 -11.98
C PRO A 208 8.71 18.34 -12.07
N PHE A 209 7.41 18.58 -12.16
CA PHE A 209 6.36 17.56 -12.24
C PHE A 209 5.33 17.91 -13.32
N ILE A 210 4.40 17.03 -13.64
CA ILE A 210 3.48 17.18 -14.77
C ILE A 210 2.49 18.34 -14.62
N LEU A 211 2.04 18.62 -13.40
CA LEU A 211 1.08 19.67 -13.09
C LEU A 211 1.67 20.78 -12.19
N GLY A 212 2.99 20.93 -12.18
CA GLY A 212 3.68 22.05 -11.54
C GLY A 212 4.79 21.61 -10.59
N SER A 213 4.76 22.14 -9.37
CA SER A 213 5.84 22.01 -8.38
C SER A 213 5.74 20.78 -7.48
N GLU A 214 4.58 20.13 -7.41
CA GLU A 214 4.33 19.00 -6.51
C GLU A 214 4.07 17.70 -7.29
N LEU A 215 4.46 16.57 -6.71
CA LEU A 215 4.14 15.25 -7.25
C LEU A 215 2.64 15.00 -7.11
N SER A 216 2.03 14.52 -8.19
CA SER A 216 0.62 14.16 -8.25
C SER A 216 0.42 12.73 -8.79
N VAL A 217 -0.83 12.28 -8.83
CA VAL A 217 -1.17 11.01 -9.47
C VAL A 217 -0.84 10.98 -10.98
N ALA A 218 -0.82 12.16 -11.63
CA ALA A 218 -0.38 12.28 -13.02
C ALA A 218 1.08 11.81 -13.17
N ASP A 219 1.94 12.20 -12.24
CA ASP A 219 3.36 11.82 -12.22
C ASP A 219 3.53 10.33 -11.94
N VAL A 220 2.71 9.75 -11.05
CA VAL A 220 2.73 8.31 -10.82
C VAL A 220 2.36 7.56 -12.11
N ALA A 221 1.29 7.97 -12.78
CA ALA A 221 0.83 7.30 -13.99
C ALA A 221 1.85 7.41 -15.13
N VAL A 222 2.22 8.63 -15.51
CA VAL A 222 3.15 8.88 -16.63
C VAL A 222 4.57 8.44 -16.30
N GLY A 223 5.08 8.80 -15.12
CA GLY A 223 6.41 8.45 -14.66
C GLY A 223 6.63 6.94 -14.59
N SER A 224 5.65 6.16 -14.15
CA SER A 224 5.74 4.70 -14.15
C SER A 224 5.85 4.13 -15.56
N TYR A 225 5.10 4.66 -16.52
CA TYR A 225 5.13 4.18 -17.91
C TYR A 225 6.45 4.55 -18.59
N LEU A 226 6.94 5.77 -18.37
CA LEU A 226 8.27 6.20 -18.83
C LEU A 226 9.38 5.34 -18.22
N TYR A 227 9.28 5.02 -16.93
CA TYR A 227 10.24 4.14 -16.25
C TYR A 227 10.21 2.71 -16.82
N TYR A 228 9.02 2.14 -17.03
CA TYR A 228 8.89 0.82 -17.66
C TYR A 228 9.41 0.80 -19.10
N ALA A 229 9.20 1.88 -19.86
CA ALA A 229 9.77 2.02 -21.19
C ALA A 229 11.31 2.07 -21.13
N LYS A 230 11.88 2.94 -20.30
CA LYS A 230 13.34 3.13 -20.21
C LYS A 230 14.06 1.89 -19.69
N LEU A 231 13.67 1.37 -18.52
CA LEU A 231 14.40 0.26 -17.89
C LEU A 231 13.86 -1.11 -18.31
N GLY A 232 12.54 -1.24 -18.44
CA GLY A 232 11.91 -2.52 -18.78
C GLY A 232 12.07 -2.90 -20.26
N LEU A 233 12.12 -1.92 -21.16
CA LEU A 233 12.31 -2.13 -22.60
C LEU A 233 13.63 -1.56 -23.13
N SER A 234 14.49 -1.05 -22.24
CA SER A 234 15.80 -0.49 -22.60
C SER A 234 15.73 0.63 -23.65
N LEU A 235 14.66 1.44 -23.66
CA LEU A 235 14.53 2.55 -24.61
C LEU A 235 15.49 3.70 -24.25
N ASP A 236 16.11 4.26 -25.28
CA ASP A 236 16.99 5.42 -25.14
C ASP A 236 16.19 6.73 -25.14
N PHE A 237 16.39 7.53 -24.10
CA PHE A 237 15.77 8.85 -23.91
C PHE A 237 16.84 9.97 -23.93
N SER A 238 18.05 9.71 -24.43
CA SER A 238 19.16 10.67 -24.47
C SER A 238 18.82 11.98 -25.19
N ASP A 239 17.99 11.93 -26.24
CA ASP A 239 17.46 13.10 -26.96
C ASP A 239 16.46 13.94 -26.13
N TYR A 240 16.02 13.43 -24.97
CA TYR A 240 15.01 14.04 -24.08
C TYR A 240 15.57 14.23 -22.65
N PRO A 241 16.61 15.07 -22.46
CA PRO A 241 17.33 15.17 -21.19
C PRO A 241 16.48 15.67 -20.01
N ALA A 242 15.42 16.44 -20.25
CA ALA A 242 14.51 16.86 -19.18
C ALA A 242 13.62 15.69 -18.71
N VAL A 243 13.27 14.76 -19.60
CA VAL A 243 12.60 13.50 -19.25
C VAL A 243 13.53 12.62 -18.42
N GLU A 244 14.82 12.53 -18.76
CA GLU A 244 15.79 11.78 -17.94
C GLU A 244 15.94 12.38 -16.55
N THR A 245 16.06 13.72 -16.48
CA THR A 245 16.13 14.45 -15.22
C THR A 245 14.89 14.22 -14.37
N TYR A 246 13.71 14.22 -15.00
CA TYR A 246 12.45 13.88 -14.36
C TYR A 246 12.43 12.45 -13.80
N LEU A 247 12.81 11.45 -14.58
CA LEU A 247 12.87 10.06 -14.13
C LEU A 247 13.86 9.88 -12.97
N ASN A 248 15.03 10.51 -13.04
CA ASN A 248 16.02 10.48 -11.96
C ASN A 248 15.50 11.14 -10.67
N ARG A 249 14.67 12.18 -10.78
CA ARG A 249 14.00 12.81 -9.64
C ARG A 249 13.02 11.83 -8.99
N LEU A 250 12.19 11.17 -9.78
CA LEU A 250 11.24 10.17 -9.29
C LEU A 250 11.93 8.98 -8.64
N SER A 251 13.00 8.45 -9.26
CA SER A 251 13.70 7.26 -8.79
C SER A 251 14.42 7.44 -7.45
N LYS A 252 14.63 8.69 -7.02
CA LYS A 252 15.23 9.02 -5.71
C LYS A 252 14.21 9.08 -4.57
N ARG A 253 12.91 9.00 -4.88
CA ARG A 253 11.87 9.08 -3.84
C ARG A 253 11.82 7.77 -3.03
N PRO A 254 11.72 7.83 -1.69
CA PRO A 254 11.70 6.62 -0.86
C PRO A 254 10.60 5.64 -1.25
N ALA A 255 9.38 6.14 -1.50
CA ALA A 255 8.24 5.34 -1.95
C ALA A 255 8.50 4.65 -3.30
N PHE A 256 9.17 5.33 -4.23
CA PHE A 256 9.57 4.75 -5.52
C PHE A 256 10.60 3.65 -5.33
N ILE A 257 11.66 3.90 -4.54
CA ILE A 257 12.72 2.93 -4.27
C ILE A 257 12.16 1.66 -3.62
N LYS A 258 11.23 1.81 -2.67
CA LYS A 258 10.59 0.70 -1.96
C LYS A 258 9.76 -0.21 -2.88
N THR A 259 9.22 0.32 -3.98
CA THR A 259 8.19 -0.37 -4.78
C THR A 259 8.64 -0.63 -6.22
N MET A 260 8.88 0.44 -6.97
CA MET A 260 9.23 0.41 -8.38
C MET A 260 10.68 0.02 -8.61
N GLY A 261 11.59 0.44 -7.71
CA GLY A 261 13.02 0.23 -7.81
C GLY A 261 13.54 -1.17 -7.46
N GLN A 262 12.71 -2.03 -6.85
CA GLN A 262 13.13 -3.37 -6.38
C GLN A 262 12.91 -4.50 -7.41
N ARG A 263 13.12 -4.22 -8.70
CA ARG A 263 12.81 -5.17 -9.79
C ARG A 263 13.98 -5.97 -10.31
#